data_AF-A0A957LI83-F1
#
_entry.id   AF-A0A957LI83-F1
#
_cell.length_a   1.000
_cell.length_b   1.000
_cell.length_c   1.000
_cell.angle_alpha   90.00
_cell.angle_beta   90.00
_cell.angle_gamma   90.00
#
_symmetry.space_group_name_H-M   'P 1'
#
loop_
_entity.id
_entity.type
_entity.pdbx_description
1 polymer ?
#
loop_
_entity_poly.entity_id
_entity_poly.type
_entity_poly.pdbx_seq_one_letter_code
_entity_poly.pdbx_strand_id
1 'polypeptide(L)'
;MSDNNLENTPQNSSSTGPDGPKIGTDEWVAQVERRRQGRTGVWGQLINRWEAIPLNGRYAIVLLFFLIAPFITGTELFLNLTDLGNNDFLLRIGARFLVFAMLAIGLNVVVGYAGLLDLGYVAFFGIAGYLYAYMSSEFVQIEGVIPNGLAVPSLLSVPLIILIVALIGWLLGFVSLRLVGDYLAIVTLGFGQVFVQLAKTATRVNVPFRDRPVDFTRGPNGINNLDNISIFGFEFDSTIEYYFLFLVLVIILYIAVDNINNSRIGRAWRAIREDELAAEVMGTPTRRMKLLAFAI
;
A
#
# COMPACT_ATOMS: atom_id res chain seq x y z
N MET A 1 23.58 39.79 65.61
CA MET A 1 22.79 38.98 66.57
C MET A 1 21.34 39.30 66.29
N SER A 2 20.41 38.39 66.01
CA SER A 2 20.32 36.95 65.74
C SER A 2 18.83 36.76 65.37
N ASP A 3 18.51 35.66 64.68
CA ASP A 3 17.16 35.11 64.45
C ASP A 3 16.61 35.37 63.03
N ASN A 4 16.73 34.38 62.13
CA ASN A 4 15.85 33.21 61.95
C ASN A 4 14.45 33.60 61.48
N ASN A 5 14.07 33.20 60.26
CA ASN A 5 13.01 32.22 60.05
C ASN A 5 12.63 32.02 58.56
N LEU A 6 12.08 30.82 58.32
CA LEU A 6 11.23 30.38 57.21
C LEU A 6 11.89 29.65 56.03
N GLU A 7 12.44 28.47 56.33
CA GLU A 7 12.40 27.33 55.39
C GLU A 7 11.08 26.58 55.61
N ASN A 8 10.05 26.88 54.80
CA ASN A 8 8.79 26.14 54.77
C ASN A 8 8.91 24.99 53.76
N THR A 9 9.26 23.80 54.24
CA THR A 9 8.97 22.55 53.53
C THR A 9 7.65 21.99 54.08
N PRO A 10 6.59 21.83 53.26
CA PRO A 10 5.42 21.10 53.71
C PRO A 10 5.76 19.61 53.82
N GLN A 11 5.85 19.12 55.06
CA GLN A 11 5.83 17.69 55.37
C GLN A 11 4.47 17.13 54.95
N ASN A 12 4.45 16.31 53.90
CA ASN A 12 3.25 15.56 53.52
C ASN A 12 3.23 14.25 54.31
N SER A 13 2.47 14.23 55.41
CA SER A 13 2.18 13.03 56.18
C SER A 13 1.10 12.21 55.47
N SER A 14 1.46 11.07 54.89
CA SER A 14 0.50 10.01 54.57
C SER A 14 1.00 8.68 55.13
N SER A 15 0.55 8.38 56.35
CA SER A 15 0.65 7.07 56.98
C SER A 15 -0.34 6.10 56.34
N THR A 16 0.15 5.06 55.66
CA THR A 16 -0.63 3.86 55.35
C THR A 16 0.23 2.64 55.66
N GLY A 17 -0.31 1.71 56.44
CA GLY A 17 0.34 0.44 56.78
C GLY A 17 0.62 -0.46 55.56
N PRO A 18 1.26 -1.63 55.76
CA PRO A 18 1.81 -2.45 54.67
C PRO A 18 0.79 -2.89 53.60
N ASP A 19 -0.50 -2.97 53.95
CA ASP A 19 -1.57 -3.50 53.09
C ASP A 19 -2.72 -2.50 52.82
N GLY A 20 -2.50 -1.20 52.96
CA GLY A 20 -3.46 -0.16 52.53
C GLY A 20 -3.31 0.18 51.05
N PRO A 21 -4.40 0.52 50.31
CA PRO A 21 -4.29 0.96 48.92
C PRO A 21 -3.44 2.23 48.86
N LYS A 22 -2.30 2.13 48.19
CA LYS A 22 -1.34 3.24 48.01
C LYS A 22 -1.93 4.28 47.07
N ILE A 23 -2.57 5.29 47.63
CA ILE A 23 -3.08 6.45 46.87
C ILE A 23 -1.87 7.31 46.48
N GLY A 24 -1.61 7.44 45.18
CA GLY A 24 -0.53 8.29 44.63
C GLY A 24 0.64 7.54 43.98
N THR A 25 0.66 6.21 43.99
CA THR A 25 1.45 5.40 43.06
C THR A 25 0.50 4.63 42.15
N ASP A 26 -0.38 5.37 41.50
CA ASP A 26 -1.34 4.77 40.59
C ASP A 26 -0.55 4.12 39.44
N GLU A 27 -0.98 2.94 38.99
CA GLU A 27 -0.42 2.32 37.78
C GLU A 27 -0.34 3.30 36.61
N TRP A 28 -1.19 4.33 36.61
CA TRP A 28 -1.15 5.46 35.69
C TRP A 28 0.18 6.23 35.74
N VAL A 29 0.69 6.61 36.92
CA VAL A 29 1.99 7.30 37.06
C VAL A 29 3.12 6.37 36.60
N ALA A 30 3.08 5.10 37.00
CA ALA A 30 4.05 4.10 36.56
C ALA A 30 3.97 3.80 35.04
N GLN A 31 2.80 3.91 34.41
CA GLN A 31 2.63 3.80 32.95
C GLN A 31 3.13 5.05 32.23
N VAL A 32 2.89 6.25 32.77
CA VAL A 32 3.37 7.52 32.22
C VAL A 32 4.90 7.62 32.35
N GLU A 33 5.46 7.17 33.47
CA GLU A 33 6.90 7.09 33.69
C GLU A 33 7.55 6.03 32.81
N ARG A 34 6.92 4.86 32.58
CA ARG A 34 7.39 3.88 31.57
C ARG A 34 7.36 4.45 30.15
N ARG A 35 6.35 5.24 29.77
CA ARG A 35 6.31 5.93 28.47
C ARG A 35 7.40 7.00 28.34
N ARG A 36 7.76 7.68 29.44
CA ARG A 36 8.87 8.66 29.47
C ARG A 36 10.24 7.98 29.48
N GLN A 37 10.44 6.93 30.26
CA GLN A 37 11.69 6.16 30.34
C GLN A 37 11.98 5.37 29.05
N GLY A 38 10.95 4.93 28.32
CA GLY A 38 11.12 4.36 26.98
C GLY A 38 11.72 5.34 25.95
N ARG A 39 11.64 6.66 26.22
CA ARG A 39 12.16 7.72 25.33
C ARG A 39 13.49 8.33 25.80
N THR A 40 14.09 7.86 26.90
CA THR A 40 15.39 8.38 27.39
C THR A 40 16.60 7.56 26.93
N GLY A 41 16.40 6.37 26.35
CA GLY A 41 17.49 5.56 25.77
C GLY A 41 18.02 6.11 24.43
N VAL A 42 19.10 5.51 23.91
CA VAL A 42 19.70 5.85 22.59
C VAL A 42 18.63 5.86 21.48
N TRP A 43 17.72 4.88 21.52
CA TRP A 43 16.56 4.79 20.62
C TRP A 43 15.58 5.95 20.79
N GLY A 44 15.33 6.40 22.01
CA GLY A 44 14.49 7.56 22.29
C GLY A 44 15.09 8.87 21.80
N GLN A 45 16.41 9.03 21.89
CA GLN A 45 17.12 10.19 21.32
C GLN A 45 17.06 10.20 19.79
N LEU A 46 17.21 9.04 19.14
CA LEU A 46 17.05 8.89 17.69
C LEU A 46 15.63 9.22 17.23
N ILE A 47 14.62 8.70 17.93
CA ILE A 47 13.21 8.98 17.63
C ILE A 47 12.91 10.46 17.83
N ASN A 48 13.37 11.09 18.92
CA ASN A 48 13.18 12.52 19.15
C ASN A 48 13.86 13.37 18.07
N ARG A 49 15.05 12.98 17.58
CA ARG A 49 15.74 13.66 16.47
C ARG A 49 15.00 13.48 15.15
N TRP A 50 14.51 12.28 14.87
CA TRP A 50 13.67 12.03 13.70
C TRP A 50 12.37 12.84 13.75
N GLU A 51 11.76 12.92 14.93
CA GLU A 51 10.54 13.69 15.17
C GLU A 51 10.77 15.21 15.09
N ALA A 52 11.97 15.70 15.40
CA ALA A 52 12.33 17.11 15.26
C ALA A 52 12.43 17.58 13.81
N ILE A 53 12.63 16.67 12.85
CA ILE A 53 12.71 17.01 11.43
C ILE A 53 11.29 17.30 10.91
N PRO A 54 11.06 18.41 10.18
CA PRO A 54 9.77 18.71 9.57
C PRO A 54 9.34 17.58 8.62
N LEU A 55 8.03 17.38 8.43
CA LEU A 55 7.47 16.30 7.61
C LEU A 55 8.14 16.20 6.23
N ASN A 56 8.31 17.33 5.54
CA ASN A 56 8.97 17.41 4.23
C ASN A 56 10.42 16.92 4.26
N GLY A 57 11.14 17.20 5.36
CA GLY A 57 12.52 16.74 5.55
C GLY A 57 12.61 15.23 5.77
N ARG A 58 11.63 14.63 6.47
CA ARG A 58 11.57 13.18 6.64
C ARG A 58 11.35 12.47 5.30
N TYR A 59 10.41 12.97 4.48
CA TYR A 59 10.18 12.44 3.14
C TYR A 59 11.42 12.56 2.24
N ALA A 60 12.12 13.70 2.31
CA ALA A 60 13.35 13.90 1.53
C ALA A 60 14.46 12.91 1.93
N ILE A 61 14.61 12.60 3.22
CA ILE A 61 15.61 11.62 3.69
C ILE A 61 15.26 10.22 3.19
N VAL A 62 13.99 9.82 3.27
CA VAL A 62 13.55 8.51 2.77
C VAL A 62 13.76 8.42 1.25
N LEU A 63 13.38 9.45 0.50
CA LEU A 63 13.58 9.50 -0.95
C LEU A 63 15.06 9.40 -1.30
N LEU A 64 15.90 10.19 -0.62
CA LEU A 64 17.35 10.17 -0.83
C LEU A 64 17.95 8.79 -0.54
N PHE A 65 17.47 8.08 0.48
CA PHE A 65 17.85 6.70 0.74
C PHE A 65 17.53 5.78 -0.45
N PHE A 66 16.31 5.82 -0.99
CA PHE A 66 15.93 5.01 -2.15
C PHE A 66 16.67 5.42 -3.44
N LEU A 67 17.00 6.69 -3.61
CA LEU A 67 17.75 7.17 -4.77
C LEU A 67 19.21 6.69 -4.74
N ILE A 68 19.82 6.69 -3.56
CA ILE A 68 21.23 6.35 -3.37
C ILE A 68 21.45 4.84 -3.23
N ALA A 69 20.46 4.09 -2.73
CA ALA A 69 20.58 2.65 -2.47
C ALA A 69 21.14 1.85 -3.67
N PRO A 70 20.67 2.02 -4.93
CA PRO A 70 21.23 1.31 -6.09
C PRO A 70 22.73 1.54 -6.32
N PHE A 71 23.21 2.75 -6.00
CA PHE A 71 24.61 3.11 -6.19
C PHE A 71 25.49 2.51 -5.09
N ILE A 72 25.01 2.49 -3.85
CA ILE A 72 25.73 1.86 -2.73
C ILE A 72 25.85 0.36 -2.97
N THR A 73 24.77 -0.31 -3.38
CA THR A 73 24.77 -1.77 -3.59
C THR A 73 25.63 -2.21 -4.77
N GLY A 74 25.93 -1.30 -5.70
CA GLY A 74 26.84 -1.54 -6.81
C GLY A 74 28.32 -1.31 -6.52
N THR A 75 28.68 -0.81 -5.33
CA THR A 75 30.10 -0.59 -4.99
C THR A 75 30.79 -1.90 -4.60
N GLU A 76 32.04 -2.08 -5.06
CA GLU A 76 32.85 -3.25 -4.69
C GLU A 76 33.05 -3.38 -3.18
N LEU A 77 33.11 -2.25 -2.46
CA LEU A 77 33.20 -2.24 -1.00
C LEU A 77 31.97 -2.90 -0.35
N PHE A 78 30.77 -2.59 -0.82
CA PHE A 78 29.54 -3.13 -0.25
C PHE A 78 29.37 -4.63 -0.57
N LEU A 79 29.72 -5.05 -1.79
CA LEU A 79 29.63 -6.46 -2.21
C LEU A 79 30.59 -7.35 -1.40
N ASN A 80 31.80 -6.87 -1.12
CA ASN A 80 32.77 -7.59 -0.29
C ASN A 80 32.36 -7.69 1.20
N LEU A 81 31.65 -6.69 1.73
CA LEU A 81 31.20 -6.68 3.12
C LEU A 81 29.98 -7.55 3.38
N THR A 82 29.14 -7.78 2.37
CA THR A 82 27.84 -8.43 2.54
C THR A 82 27.83 -9.89 2.09
N ASP A 83 28.87 -10.37 1.41
CA ASP A 83 28.94 -11.71 0.79
C ASP A 83 27.75 -12.00 -0.14
N LEU A 84 27.05 -10.95 -0.57
CA LEU A 84 25.96 -10.99 -1.54
C LEU A 84 26.60 -10.88 -2.91
N GLY A 85 26.88 -12.02 -3.53
CA GLY A 85 27.64 -12.11 -4.79
C GLY A 85 27.04 -11.44 -6.03
N ASN A 86 25.98 -10.63 -5.97
CA ASN A 86 25.41 -9.93 -7.13
C ASN A 86 24.62 -8.64 -6.76
N ASN A 87 24.98 -7.50 -7.36
CA ASN A 87 24.23 -6.23 -7.29
C ASN A 87 22.75 -6.40 -7.73
N ASP A 88 22.50 -7.25 -8.72
CA ASP A 88 21.17 -7.48 -9.28
C ASP A 88 20.15 -8.03 -8.25
N PHE A 89 20.60 -8.79 -7.24
CA PHE A 89 19.70 -9.34 -6.22
C PHE A 89 19.04 -8.24 -5.38
N LEU A 90 19.83 -7.29 -4.89
CA LEU A 90 19.33 -6.19 -4.06
C LEU A 90 18.46 -5.23 -4.86
N LEU A 91 18.80 -4.99 -6.12
CA LEU A 91 17.97 -4.21 -7.04
C LEU A 91 16.61 -4.87 -7.28
N ARG A 92 16.56 -6.21 -7.47
CA ARG A 92 15.30 -6.94 -7.60
C ARG A 92 14.45 -6.87 -6.33
N ILE A 93 15.06 -6.98 -5.15
CA ILE A 93 14.35 -6.81 -3.88
C ILE A 93 13.81 -5.39 -3.76
N GLY A 94 14.64 -4.39 -4.05
CA GLY A 94 14.25 -2.99 -4.02
C GLY A 94 13.10 -2.69 -4.99
N ALA A 95 13.14 -3.21 -6.20
CA ALA A 95 12.07 -3.05 -7.19
C ALA A 95 10.75 -3.68 -6.69
N ARG A 96 10.81 -4.89 -6.11
CA ARG A 96 9.63 -5.53 -5.48
C ARG A 96 9.10 -4.71 -4.30
N PHE A 97 9.98 -4.15 -3.49
CA PHE A 97 9.58 -3.26 -2.39
C PHE A 97 8.82 -2.05 -2.91
N LEU A 98 9.29 -1.41 -3.99
CA LEU A 98 8.60 -0.27 -4.60
C LEU A 98 7.22 -0.66 -5.15
N VAL A 99 7.09 -1.84 -5.75
CA VAL A 99 5.77 -2.37 -6.16
C VAL A 99 4.83 -2.53 -4.95
N PHE A 100 5.31 -3.15 -3.85
CA PHE A 100 4.50 -3.26 -2.63
C PHE A 100 4.20 -1.90 -1.99
N ALA A 101 5.09 -0.91 -2.11
CA ALA A 101 4.83 0.45 -1.65
C ALA A 101 3.69 1.11 -2.45
N MET A 102 3.66 0.94 -3.78
CA MET A 102 2.52 1.40 -4.60
C MET A 102 1.22 0.72 -4.18
N LEU A 103 1.25 -0.60 -3.94
CA LEU A 103 0.09 -1.34 -3.45
C LEU A 103 -0.39 -0.85 -2.08
N ALA A 104 0.54 -0.53 -1.17
CA ALA A 104 0.20 0.03 0.13
C ALA A 104 -0.44 1.42 0.01
N ILE A 105 0.05 2.27 -0.91
CA ILE A 105 -0.54 3.58 -1.20
C ILE A 105 -1.98 3.41 -1.70
N GLY A 106 -2.23 2.48 -2.64
CA GLY A 106 -3.58 2.20 -3.14
C GLY A 106 -4.51 1.67 -2.05
N LEU A 107 -4.05 0.69 -1.26
CA LEU A 107 -4.84 0.15 -0.15
C LEU A 107 -5.20 1.21 0.90
N ASN A 108 -4.31 2.18 1.13
CA ASN A 108 -4.55 3.29 2.06
C ASN A 108 -5.70 4.20 1.62
N VAL A 109 -6.04 4.26 0.33
CA VAL A 109 -7.20 5.02 -0.14
C VAL A 109 -8.50 4.43 0.40
N VAL A 110 -8.68 3.11 0.25
CA VAL A 110 -9.90 2.39 0.64
C VAL A 110 -9.98 2.21 2.15
N VAL A 111 -8.93 1.66 2.75
CA VAL A 111 -8.91 1.31 4.18
C VAL A 111 -8.60 2.54 5.04
N GLY A 112 -7.62 3.35 4.61
CA GLY A 112 -7.15 4.49 5.38
C GLY A 112 -8.09 5.69 5.30
N TYR A 113 -8.50 6.12 4.11
CA TYR A 113 -9.32 7.32 3.97
C TYR A 113 -10.81 7.04 4.06
N ALA A 114 -11.33 6.07 3.29
CA ALA A 114 -12.76 5.76 3.28
C ALA A 114 -13.20 4.88 4.46
N GLY A 115 -12.27 4.22 5.15
CA GLY A 115 -12.59 3.36 6.30
C GLY A 115 -13.29 2.05 5.92
N LEU A 116 -13.17 1.62 4.66
CA LEU A 116 -13.79 0.40 4.16
C LEU A 116 -12.83 -0.77 4.29
N LEU A 117 -13.31 -1.89 4.80
CA LEU A 117 -12.50 -3.08 4.96
C LEU A 117 -12.43 -3.86 3.64
N ASP A 118 -11.29 -3.78 2.95
CA ASP A 118 -11.03 -4.47 1.70
C ASP A 118 -9.91 -5.52 1.85
N LEU A 119 -10.31 -6.79 2.00
CA LEU A 119 -9.39 -7.95 2.01
C LEU A 119 -9.18 -8.52 0.59
N GLY A 120 -9.96 -8.06 -0.37
CA GLY A 120 -9.93 -8.51 -1.77
C GLY A 120 -8.93 -7.75 -2.63
N TYR A 121 -8.24 -6.75 -2.07
CA TYR A 121 -7.36 -5.85 -2.82
C TYR A 121 -6.33 -6.55 -3.73
N VAL A 122 -5.80 -7.71 -3.29
CA VAL A 122 -4.83 -8.51 -4.06
C VAL A 122 -5.41 -8.98 -5.41
N ALA A 123 -6.73 -9.16 -5.52
CA ALA A 123 -7.36 -9.51 -6.79
C ALA A 123 -7.27 -8.38 -7.81
N PHE A 124 -7.38 -7.12 -7.41
CA PHE A 124 -7.20 -6.00 -8.35
C PHE A 124 -5.77 -5.97 -8.89
N PHE A 125 -4.78 -6.16 -8.02
CA PHE A 125 -3.38 -6.27 -8.43
C PHE A 125 -3.16 -7.43 -9.41
N GLY A 126 -3.72 -8.61 -9.11
CA GLY A 126 -3.61 -9.77 -9.98
C GLY A 126 -4.32 -9.60 -11.32
N ILE A 127 -5.55 -9.04 -11.33
CA ILE A 127 -6.30 -8.74 -12.55
C ILE A 127 -5.51 -7.77 -13.42
N ALA A 128 -4.98 -6.68 -12.85
CA ALA A 128 -4.14 -5.72 -13.57
C ALA A 128 -2.90 -6.40 -14.19
N GLY A 129 -2.22 -7.26 -13.43
CA GLY A 129 -1.07 -8.02 -13.90
C GLY A 129 -1.40 -8.97 -15.06
N TYR A 130 -2.51 -9.71 -14.97
CA TYR A 130 -2.96 -10.57 -16.07
C TYR A 130 -3.38 -9.76 -17.30
N LEU A 131 -4.10 -8.65 -17.13
CA LEU A 131 -4.47 -7.78 -18.25
C LEU A 131 -3.24 -7.23 -18.95
N TYR A 132 -2.23 -6.77 -18.18
CA TYR A 132 -0.95 -6.35 -18.76
C TYR A 132 -0.29 -7.50 -19.51
N ALA A 133 -0.24 -8.69 -18.91
CA ALA A 133 0.36 -9.86 -19.54
C ALA A 133 -0.35 -10.25 -20.84
N TYR A 134 -1.68 -10.17 -20.92
CA TYR A 134 -2.42 -10.44 -22.15
C TYR A 134 -2.18 -9.42 -23.25
N MET A 135 -1.93 -8.16 -22.90
CA MET A 135 -1.68 -7.06 -23.85
C MET A 135 -0.20 -6.89 -24.23
N SER A 136 0.70 -7.52 -23.48
CA SER A 136 2.15 -7.38 -23.62
C SER A 136 2.82 -8.72 -23.93
N SER A 137 2.05 -9.72 -24.39
CA SER A 137 2.62 -11.01 -24.77
C SER A 137 1.86 -11.63 -25.93
N GLU A 138 2.52 -12.57 -26.60
CA GLU A 138 1.92 -13.41 -27.63
C GLU A 138 0.97 -14.49 -27.07
N PHE A 139 0.54 -14.38 -25.81
CA PHE A 139 -0.30 -15.39 -25.18
C PHE A 139 -1.68 -15.54 -25.84
N VAL A 140 -2.29 -14.41 -26.24
CA VAL A 140 -3.60 -14.40 -26.90
C VAL A 140 -3.41 -14.46 -28.40
N GLN A 141 -3.24 -15.67 -28.93
CA GLN A 141 -3.26 -15.93 -30.37
C GLN A 141 -4.66 -16.38 -30.80
N ILE A 142 -5.30 -15.58 -31.65
CA ILE A 142 -6.54 -15.95 -32.32
C ILE A 142 -6.19 -16.16 -33.78
N GLU A 143 -6.15 -17.43 -34.22
CA GLU A 143 -5.90 -17.79 -35.62
C GLU A 143 -6.82 -16.98 -36.54
N GLY A 144 -6.22 -16.23 -37.46
CA GLY A 144 -6.91 -15.42 -38.47
C GLY A 144 -7.30 -13.99 -38.06
N VAL A 145 -7.27 -13.62 -36.77
CA VAL A 145 -7.62 -12.26 -36.30
C VAL A 145 -6.42 -11.56 -35.66
N ILE A 146 -5.67 -12.27 -34.82
CA ILE A 146 -4.49 -11.75 -34.11
C ILE A 146 -3.39 -12.82 -34.16
N PRO A 147 -2.67 -12.93 -35.28
CA PRO A 147 -1.68 -13.99 -35.47
C PRO A 147 -0.42 -13.82 -34.61
N ASN A 148 -0.05 -12.58 -34.26
CA ASN A 148 1.19 -12.26 -33.52
C ASN A 148 0.92 -11.83 -32.07
N GLY A 149 -0.25 -12.16 -31.50
CA GLY A 149 -0.65 -11.65 -30.19
C GLY A 149 -1.13 -10.21 -30.19
N LEU A 150 -1.76 -9.80 -29.10
CA LEU A 150 -2.30 -8.46 -28.92
C LEU A 150 -1.15 -7.53 -28.48
N ALA A 151 -0.16 -7.30 -29.34
CA ALA A 151 1.02 -6.46 -29.07
C ALA A 151 0.65 -4.97 -29.06
N VAL A 152 -0.09 -4.54 -28.03
CA VAL A 152 -0.48 -3.13 -27.87
C VAL A 152 0.71 -2.37 -27.30
N PRO A 153 1.04 -1.18 -27.83
CA PRO A 153 2.07 -0.34 -27.24
C PRO A 153 1.83 -0.14 -25.74
N SER A 154 2.87 -0.33 -24.92
CA SER A 154 2.83 -0.23 -23.46
C SER A 154 2.24 1.09 -22.95
N LEU A 155 2.44 2.17 -23.70
CA LEU A 155 1.89 3.49 -23.39
C LEU A 155 0.36 3.52 -23.46
N LEU A 156 -0.26 2.73 -24.33
CA LEU A 156 -1.71 2.63 -24.48
C LEU A 156 -2.31 1.53 -23.59
N SER A 157 -1.55 0.47 -23.31
CA SER A 157 -2.01 -0.62 -22.45
C SER A 157 -2.24 -0.15 -21.02
N VAL A 158 -1.32 0.63 -20.44
CA VAL A 158 -1.44 1.09 -19.03
C VAL A 158 -2.72 1.89 -18.76
N PRO A 159 -3.06 2.96 -19.51
CA PRO A 159 -4.32 3.69 -19.31
C PRO A 159 -5.57 2.83 -19.52
N LEU A 160 -5.54 1.91 -20.49
CA LEU A 160 -6.66 1.01 -20.75
C LEU A 160 -6.88 0.05 -19.58
N ILE A 161 -5.80 -0.51 -19.03
CA ILE A 161 -5.84 -1.40 -17.87
C ILE A 161 -6.36 -0.64 -16.66
N ILE A 162 -5.90 0.59 -16.42
CA ILE A 162 -6.43 1.45 -15.34
C ILE A 162 -7.94 1.61 -15.49
N LEU A 163 -8.44 1.90 -16.70
CA LEU A 163 -9.88 2.06 -16.94
C LEU A 163 -10.66 0.76 -16.69
N ILE A 164 -10.16 -0.38 -17.17
CA ILE A 164 -10.80 -1.68 -16.98
C ILE A 164 -10.83 -2.06 -15.49
N VAL A 165 -9.71 -1.90 -14.78
CA VAL A 165 -9.60 -2.22 -13.36
C VAL A 165 -10.47 -1.28 -12.52
N ALA A 166 -10.49 0.02 -12.84
CA ALA A 166 -11.38 0.99 -12.21
C ALA A 166 -12.86 0.62 -12.41
N LEU A 167 -13.23 0.12 -13.60
CA LEU A 167 -14.58 -0.39 -13.87
C LEU A 167 -14.90 -1.64 -13.04
N ILE A 168 -13.95 -2.58 -12.93
CA ILE A 168 -14.11 -3.78 -12.09
C ILE A 168 -14.25 -3.39 -10.61
N GLY A 169 -13.43 -2.45 -10.13
CA GLY A 169 -13.52 -1.90 -8.77
C GLY A 169 -14.86 -1.23 -8.52
N TRP A 170 -15.31 -0.39 -9.45
CA TRP A 170 -16.64 0.23 -9.40
C TRP A 170 -17.77 -0.81 -9.37
N LEU A 171 -17.68 -1.87 -10.18
CA LEU A 171 -18.67 -2.95 -10.23
C LEU A 171 -18.70 -3.74 -8.92
N LEU A 172 -17.53 -4.10 -8.39
CA LEU A 172 -17.42 -4.77 -7.10
C LEU A 172 -18.02 -3.91 -5.98
N GLY A 173 -17.65 -2.62 -5.95
CA GLY A 173 -18.24 -1.64 -5.06
C GLY A 173 -19.76 -1.62 -5.21
N PHE A 174 -20.27 -1.58 -6.44
CA PHE A 174 -21.70 -1.54 -6.71
C PHE A 174 -22.47 -2.72 -6.12
N VAL A 175 -21.90 -3.92 -6.18
CA VAL A 175 -22.47 -5.14 -5.59
C VAL A 175 -22.37 -5.11 -4.06
N SER A 176 -21.28 -4.59 -3.51
CA SER A 176 -21.00 -4.62 -2.07
C SER A 176 -21.60 -3.47 -1.27
N LEU A 177 -22.06 -2.39 -1.92
CA LEU A 177 -22.63 -1.19 -1.30
C LEU A 177 -23.80 -1.41 -0.33
N ARG A 178 -24.49 -2.55 -0.42
CA ARG A 178 -25.60 -2.89 0.50
C ARG A 178 -25.11 -3.45 1.84
N LEU A 179 -23.81 -3.70 1.96
CA LEU A 179 -23.18 -4.34 3.10
C LEU A 179 -22.39 -3.31 3.90
N VAL A 180 -22.45 -3.45 5.23
CA VAL A 180 -21.82 -2.53 6.18
C VAL A 180 -20.82 -3.31 7.02
N GLY A 181 -19.68 -2.67 7.34
CA GLY A 181 -18.68 -3.21 8.25
C GLY A 181 -18.14 -4.58 7.83
N ASP A 182 -18.28 -5.57 8.70
CA ASP A 182 -17.70 -6.92 8.53
C ASP A 182 -18.28 -7.68 7.33
N TYR A 183 -19.54 -7.41 6.95
CA TYR A 183 -20.12 -8.04 5.77
C TYR A 183 -19.45 -7.58 4.47
N LEU A 184 -18.99 -6.33 4.43
CA LEU A 184 -18.20 -5.83 3.31
C LEU A 184 -16.86 -6.57 3.21
N ALA A 185 -16.22 -6.83 4.35
CA ALA A 185 -14.97 -7.58 4.44
C ALA A 185 -15.09 -9.01 3.89
N ILE A 186 -16.19 -9.70 4.22
CA ILE A 186 -16.44 -11.07 3.76
C ILE A 186 -16.59 -11.11 2.24
N VAL A 187 -17.30 -10.13 1.64
CA VAL A 187 -17.48 -10.09 0.19
C VAL A 187 -16.20 -9.75 -0.55
N THR A 188 -15.39 -8.83 -0.04
CA THR A 188 -14.09 -8.51 -0.65
C THR A 188 -13.13 -9.71 -0.55
N LEU A 189 -13.08 -10.39 0.58
CA LEU A 189 -12.34 -11.65 0.72
C LEU A 189 -12.85 -12.71 -0.27
N GLY A 190 -14.17 -12.88 -0.38
CA GLY A 190 -14.79 -13.81 -1.32
C GLY A 190 -14.38 -13.53 -2.76
N PHE A 191 -14.42 -12.27 -3.18
CA PHE A 191 -13.90 -11.84 -4.49
C PHE A 191 -12.42 -12.18 -4.67
N GLY A 192 -11.59 -11.91 -3.65
CA GLY A 192 -10.19 -12.29 -3.62
C GLY A 192 -9.96 -13.79 -3.84
N GLN A 193 -10.73 -14.63 -3.15
CA GLN A 193 -10.64 -16.08 -3.28
C GLN A 193 -11.14 -16.59 -4.64
N VAL A 194 -12.23 -16.01 -5.17
CA VAL A 194 -12.71 -16.31 -6.53
C VAL A 194 -11.61 -16.02 -7.55
N PHE A 195 -10.95 -14.86 -7.45
CA PHE A 195 -9.84 -14.53 -8.34
C PHE A 195 -8.68 -15.53 -8.22
N VAL A 196 -8.21 -15.84 -7.00
CA VAL A 196 -7.11 -16.80 -6.80
C VAL A 196 -7.47 -18.18 -7.35
N GLN A 197 -8.70 -18.63 -7.15
CA GLN A 197 -9.16 -19.91 -7.67
C GLN A 197 -9.23 -19.92 -9.20
N LEU A 198 -9.75 -18.85 -9.80
CA LEU A 198 -9.78 -18.69 -11.26
C LEU A 198 -8.36 -18.65 -11.84
N ALA A 199 -7.45 -17.88 -11.24
CA ALA A 199 -6.06 -17.81 -11.66
C ALA A 199 -5.38 -19.19 -11.68
N LYS A 200 -5.69 -20.06 -10.72
CA LYS A 200 -5.11 -21.42 -10.63
C LYS A 200 -5.81 -22.45 -11.52
N THR A 201 -7.13 -22.35 -11.71
CA THR A 201 -7.94 -23.39 -12.38
C THR A 201 -8.21 -23.09 -13.85
N ALA A 202 -8.12 -21.84 -14.30
CA ALA A 202 -8.41 -21.43 -15.67
C ALA A 202 -7.34 -21.86 -16.71
N THR A 203 -6.68 -22.99 -16.47
CA THR A 203 -5.70 -23.61 -17.39
C THR A 203 -6.34 -24.60 -18.36
N ARG A 204 -7.50 -25.16 -18.01
CA ARG A 204 -8.18 -26.18 -18.83
C ARG A 204 -9.66 -25.87 -18.96
N VAL A 205 -9.98 -24.72 -19.54
CA VAL A 205 -11.37 -24.32 -19.74
C VAL A 205 -11.87 -24.91 -21.05
N ASN A 206 -12.91 -25.74 -20.95
CA ASN A 206 -13.58 -26.29 -22.13
C ASN A 206 -14.56 -25.24 -22.67
N VAL A 207 -14.21 -24.61 -23.78
CA VAL A 207 -15.08 -23.65 -24.44
C VAL A 207 -15.98 -24.39 -25.44
N PRO A 208 -17.27 -24.03 -25.54
CA PRO A 208 -18.10 -24.50 -26.65
C PRO A 208 -17.40 -24.17 -27.98
N PHE A 209 -17.48 -25.07 -28.96
CA PHE A 209 -16.92 -24.89 -30.32
C PHE A 209 -15.39 -25.02 -30.46
N ARG A 210 -14.66 -25.56 -29.47
CA ARG A 210 -13.22 -25.90 -29.61
C ARG A 210 -12.91 -27.30 -29.09
N ASP A 211 -12.18 -28.08 -29.89
CA ASP A 211 -11.85 -29.48 -29.56
C ASP A 211 -10.75 -29.62 -28.50
N ARG A 212 -10.04 -28.54 -28.19
CA ARG A 212 -8.98 -28.51 -27.18
C ARG A 212 -9.28 -27.48 -26.10
N PRO A 213 -9.05 -27.83 -24.82
CA PRO A 213 -9.23 -26.89 -23.72
C PRO A 213 -8.27 -25.70 -23.89
N VAL A 214 -8.78 -24.51 -23.58
CA VAL A 214 -8.01 -23.26 -23.66
C VAL A 214 -7.40 -22.97 -22.31
N ASP A 215 -6.11 -22.65 -22.32
CA ASP A 215 -5.39 -22.12 -21.17
C ASP A 215 -5.50 -20.60 -21.19
N PHE A 216 -6.07 -20.01 -20.14
CA PHE A 216 -6.16 -18.57 -19.98
C PHE A 216 -5.04 -18.03 -19.08
N THR A 217 -4.63 -18.76 -18.05
CA THR A 217 -3.80 -18.16 -16.98
C THR A 217 -2.42 -18.77 -16.81
N ARG A 218 -2.15 -19.94 -17.42
CA ARG A 218 -0.99 -20.80 -17.14
C ARG A 218 -0.85 -21.23 -15.67
N GLY A 219 -1.93 -21.06 -14.88
CA GLY A 219 -1.99 -21.50 -13.50
C GLY A 219 -0.93 -20.81 -12.61
N PRO A 220 -0.29 -21.54 -11.67
CA PRO A 220 0.72 -20.98 -10.76
C PRO A 220 1.97 -20.43 -11.43
N ASN A 221 2.27 -20.83 -12.66
CA ASN A 221 3.47 -20.40 -13.39
C ASN A 221 3.32 -18.99 -13.98
N GLY A 222 2.08 -18.50 -14.14
CA GLY A 222 1.79 -17.21 -14.77
C GLY A 222 2.18 -17.13 -16.24
N ILE A 223 1.98 -15.96 -16.83
CA ILE A 223 2.32 -15.66 -18.22
C ILE A 223 3.74 -15.06 -18.26
N ASN A 224 4.65 -15.74 -18.95
CA ASN A 224 6.05 -15.34 -19.13
C ASN A 224 6.28 -14.72 -20.52
N ASN A 225 7.49 -14.17 -20.72
CA ASN A 225 7.91 -13.46 -21.93
C ASN A 225 7.00 -12.27 -22.23
N LEU A 226 7.02 -11.32 -21.30
CA LEU A 226 6.35 -10.04 -21.48
C LEU A 226 7.27 -9.11 -22.27
N ASP A 227 6.70 -8.39 -23.22
CA ASP A 227 7.39 -7.33 -23.94
C ASP A 227 7.87 -6.25 -22.94
N ASN A 228 9.05 -5.69 -23.24
CA ASN A 228 9.62 -4.62 -22.44
C ASN A 228 8.71 -3.39 -22.47
N ILE A 229 8.63 -2.68 -21.33
CA ILE A 229 7.93 -1.40 -21.30
C ILE A 229 8.68 -0.44 -22.21
N SER A 230 7.98 0.17 -23.17
CA SER A 230 8.47 1.29 -23.95
C SER A 230 7.68 2.56 -23.66
N ILE A 231 8.36 3.67 -23.38
CA ILE A 231 7.74 4.98 -23.14
C ILE A 231 8.43 5.99 -24.05
N PHE A 232 7.67 6.58 -24.99
CA PHE A 232 8.17 7.56 -25.96
C PHE A 232 9.43 7.11 -26.74
N GLY A 233 9.57 5.81 -27.01
CA GLY A 233 10.70 5.23 -27.74
C GLY A 233 11.89 4.82 -26.87
N PHE A 234 11.83 5.01 -25.55
CA PHE A 234 12.79 4.43 -24.61
C PHE A 234 12.27 3.08 -24.11
N GLU A 235 13.02 2.02 -24.38
CA GLU A 235 12.74 0.67 -23.88
C GLU A 235 13.45 0.44 -22.55
N PHE A 236 12.71 -0.10 -21.58
CA PHE A 236 13.20 -0.47 -20.26
C PHE A 236 13.50 -1.97 -20.27
N ASP A 237 14.77 -2.34 -20.26
CA ASP A 237 15.23 -3.74 -20.32
C ASP A 237 15.97 -4.16 -19.03
N SER A 238 16.61 -3.21 -18.35
CA SER A 238 17.43 -3.52 -17.19
C SER A 238 16.67 -3.42 -15.85
N THR A 239 17.01 -4.29 -14.90
CA THR A 239 16.47 -4.26 -13.52
C THR A 239 16.59 -2.86 -12.88
N ILE A 240 17.70 -2.16 -13.16
CA ILE A 240 17.94 -0.82 -12.60
C ILE A 240 16.99 0.23 -13.20
N GLU A 241 16.64 0.09 -14.47
CA GLU A 241 15.72 1.00 -15.17
C GLU A 241 14.30 0.84 -14.63
N TYR A 242 13.85 -0.41 -14.42
CA TYR A 242 12.59 -0.70 -13.75
C TYR A 242 12.56 -0.20 -12.30
N TYR A 243 13.68 -0.28 -11.57
CA TYR A 243 13.77 0.27 -10.22
C TYR A 243 13.50 1.78 -10.21
N PHE A 244 14.16 2.55 -11.06
CA PHE A 244 13.95 3.99 -11.15
C PHE A 244 12.56 4.34 -11.69
N LEU A 245 12.03 3.58 -12.63
CA LEU A 245 10.65 3.73 -13.12
C LEU A 245 9.64 3.58 -11.98
N PHE A 246 9.75 2.52 -11.17
CA PHE A 246 8.87 2.31 -10.02
C PHE A 246 9.05 3.37 -8.94
N LEU A 247 10.28 3.85 -8.71
CA LEU A 247 10.53 4.92 -7.74
C LEU A 247 9.81 6.21 -8.16
N VAL A 248 9.90 6.60 -9.43
CA VAL A 248 9.20 7.75 -9.98
C VAL A 248 7.68 7.56 -9.87
N LEU A 249 7.17 6.37 -10.19
CA LEU A 249 5.74 6.07 -10.06
C LEU A 249 5.24 6.15 -8.62
N VAL A 250 6.00 5.63 -7.64
CA VAL A 250 5.66 5.76 -6.21
C VAL A 250 5.53 7.23 -5.82
N ILE A 251 6.47 8.08 -6.25
CA ILE A 251 6.44 9.52 -5.95
C ILE A 251 5.20 10.18 -6.56
N ILE A 252 4.92 9.90 -7.84
CA ILE A 252 3.75 10.45 -8.55
C ILE A 252 2.45 10.00 -7.86
N LEU A 253 2.32 8.71 -7.55
CA LEU A 253 1.15 8.15 -6.87
C LEU A 253 0.96 8.74 -5.48
N TYR A 254 2.04 8.87 -4.71
CA TYR A 254 1.99 9.49 -3.38
C TYR A 254 1.48 10.93 -3.47
N ILE A 255 2.02 11.75 -4.37
CA ILE A 255 1.58 13.14 -4.57
C ILE A 255 0.11 13.19 -5.04
N ALA A 256 -0.28 12.31 -5.97
CA ALA A 256 -1.65 12.24 -6.46
C ALA A 256 -2.63 11.89 -5.32
N VAL A 257 -2.29 10.89 -4.51
CA VAL A 257 -3.12 10.44 -3.38
C VAL A 257 -3.18 11.49 -2.27
N ASP A 258 -2.09 12.17 -1.95
CA ASP A 258 -2.09 13.27 -0.98
C ASP A 258 -2.96 14.45 -1.45
N ASN A 259 -2.88 14.79 -2.74
CA ASN A 259 -3.75 15.79 -3.34
C ASN A 259 -5.24 15.37 -3.27
N ILE A 260 -5.55 14.10 -3.53
CA ILE A 260 -6.92 13.57 -3.40
C ILE A 260 -7.39 13.64 -1.94
N ASN A 261 -6.54 13.29 -0.97
CA ASN A 261 -6.87 13.36 0.45
C ASN A 261 -7.18 14.79 0.92
N ASN A 262 -6.44 15.77 0.40
CA ASN A 262 -6.64 17.19 0.67
C ASN A 262 -7.81 17.81 -0.13
N SER A 263 -8.34 17.10 -1.12
CA SER A 263 -9.47 17.53 -1.94
C SER A 263 -10.83 17.38 -1.23
N ARG A 264 -11.91 17.80 -1.93
CA ARG A 264 -13.30 17.59 -1.46
C ARG A 264 -13.64 16.11 -1.30
N ILE A 265 -13.10 15.25 -2.17
CA ILE A 265 -13.35 13.80 -2.14
C ILE A 265 -12.74 13.19 -0.87
N GLY A 266 -11.48 13.51 -0.57
CA GLY A 266 -10.80 13.03 0.63
C GLY A 266 -11.47 13.50 1.94
N ARG A 267 -12.01 14.73 1.96
CA ARG A 267 -12.81 15.19 3.12
C ARG A 267 -14.12 14.42 3.27
N ALA A 268 -14.79 14.10 2.17
CA ALA A 268 -16.00 13.29 2.19
C ALA A 268 -15.72 11.85 2.68
N TRP A 269 -14.62 11.23 2.25
CA TRP A 269 -14.20 9.93 2.76
C TRP A 269 -13.91 9.93 4.25
N ARG A 270 -13.18 10.95 4.75
CA ARG A 270 -12.95 11.11 6.19
C ARG A 270 -14.26 11.23 6.96
N ALA A 271 -15.22 12.01 6.47
CA ALA A 271 -16.53 12.13 7.12
C ALA A 271 -17.28 10.78 7.17
N ILE A 272 -17.27 10.01 6.07
CA ILE A 272 -17.90 8.69 6.01
C ILE A 272 -17.23 7.69 6.96
N ARG A 273 -15.90 7.76 7.08
CA ARG A 273 -15.12 6.89 7.98
C ARG A 273 -15.46 7.13 9.45
N GLU A 274 -15.72 8.38 9.85
CA GLU A 274 -16.08 8.73 11.23
C GLU A 274 -17.52 8.31 11.55
N ASP A 275 -18.49 8.72 10.73
CA ASP A 275 -19.90 8.33 10.87
C ASP A 275 -20.62 8.46 9.52
N GLU A 276 -20.94 7.32 8.91
CA GLU A 276 -21.63 7.26 7.63
C GLU A 276 -23.05 7.87 7.68
N LEU A 277 -23.82 7.60 8.75
CA LEU A 277 -25.19 8.09 8.88
C LEU A 277 -25.20 9.60 9.07
N ALA A 278 -24.30 10.12 9.90
CA ALA A 278 -24.15 11.56 10.08
C ALA A 278 -23.72 12.24 8.77
N ALA A 279 -22.77 11.65 8.03
CA ALA A 279 -22.33 12.20 6.74
C ALA A 279 -23.46 12.24 5.70
N GLU A 280 -24.34 11.23 5.69
CA GLU A 280 -25.52 11.16 4.81
C GLU A 280 -26.56 12.22 5.16
N VAL A 281 -26.87 12.41 6.46
CA VAL A 281 -27.79 13.47 6.93
C VAL A 281 -27.25 14.87 6.60
N MET A 282 -25.92 15.04 6.62
CA MET A 282 -25.26 16.29 6.23
C MET A 282 -25.17 16.49 4.70
N GLY A 283 -25.80 15.62 3.89
CA GLY A 283 -25.92 15.77 2.44
C GLY A 283 -24.75 15.22 1.64
N THR A 284 -23.83 14.46 2.24
CA THR A 284 -22.74 13.82 1.50
C THR A 284 -23.27 12.59 0.77
N PRO A 285 -23.04 12.43 -0.56
CA PRO A 285 -23.51 11.26 -1.29
C PRO A 285 -22.63 10.04 -1.00
N THR A 286 -22.83 9.41 0.17
CA THR A 286 -22.05 8.28 0.71
C THR A 286 -21.84 7.17 -0.31
N ARG A 287 -22.92 6.74 -0.98
CA ARG A 287 -22.90 5.71 -2.02
C ARG A 287 -21.91 6.01 -3.16
N ARG A 288 -21.92 7.24 -3.68
CA ARG A 288 -21.02 7.64 -4.77
C ARG A 288 -19.57 7.72 -4.31
N MET A 289 -19.36 8.22 -3.09
CA MET A 289 -18.01 8.32 -2.52
C MET A 289 -17.40 6.94 -2.25
N LYS A 290 -18.16 5.97 -1.75
CA LYS A 290 -17.70 4.58 -1.60
C LYS A 290 -17.35 3.94 -2.96
N LEU A 291 -18.17 4.14 -3.99
CA LEU A 291 -17.86 3.65 -5.34
C LEU A 291 -16.59 4.26 -5.92
N LEU A 292 -16.37 5.55 -5.69
CA LEU A 292 -15.13 6.21 -6.10
C LEU A 292 -13.91 5.66 -5.36
N ALA A 293 -14.05 5.32 -4.07
CA ALA A 293 -12.95 4.72 -3.31
C ALA A 293 -12.53 3.36 -3.89
N PHE A 294 -13.48 2.51 -4.30
CA PHE A 294 -13.16 1.23 -4.93
C PHE A 294 -12.63 1.33 -6.37
N ALA A 295 -12.92 2.42 -7.07
CA ALA A 295 -12.50 2.61 -8.46
C ALA A 295 -11.09 3.21 -8.60
N ILE A 296 -10.61 3.92 -7.57
CA ILE A 296 -9.32 4.61 -7.53
C ILE A 296 -8.26 3.71 -6.89
#